data_AF-A0A534UIA2-F1
#
_entry.id   AF-A0A534UIA2-F1
#
_cell.length_a   1.000
_cell.length_b   1.000
_cell.length_c   1.000
_cell.angle_alpha   90.00
_cell.angle_beta   90.00
_cell.angle_gamma   90.00
#
_symmetry.space_group_name_H-M   'P 1'
#
loop_
_entity.id
_entity.type
_entity.pdbx_description
1 polymer ?
#
loop_
_entity_poly.entity_id
_entity_poly.type
_entity_poly.pdbx_seq_one_letter_code
_entity_poly.pdbx_strand_id
1 'polypeptide(L)'
;MAKKIIDQLVDYMLVARDASLPGEVAQRAKNHILDTLAAIVSGSQFTPGRMGIEFARSEGGKPEALVMGSDLLTTATLAAFANGISAHADESDDSNDRLHPGCAVLPAAWAIAEREKSSGKALLNAVVIGYEISCRFHKALATKSTTFAGTFGAAVAAGSILRFDALRNCYLFSYAAQQASGSNAWIADDEHIEKAFDYGGITGRNGVMAALLVRAGFTGNRDVFEGDRNFLRDYPPADPSYLTSELGARYELTTGLIKKFPVGAPMQEAVEALHRLIAQYRVKASDVVKITVRLPERAAQTVNNRHMPDVNVQYILAVTLIDGRLSFAAAHDYERMQSPDVQAIKARVHLEVDLEMDKTGPRYQALVELTTASGQALREHIINVRGRPENPMSPAEVEEKARELMVPLLGDERVNKLFDSIRNLEAVSDISKLRPLLMKI
;
A
#
# COMPACT_ATOMS: atom_id res chain seq x y z
N MET A 1 -31.60 21.25 -7.18
CA MET A 1 -30.91 20.10 -7.82
C MET A 1 -29.91 19.53 -6.83
N ALA A 2 -29.67 18.22 -6.85
CA ALA A 2 -28.59 17.63 -6.06
C ALA A 2 -27.25 18.25 -6.51
N LYS A 3 -26.35 18.47 -5.55
CA LYS A 3 -25.02 19.01 -5.84
C LYS A 3 -24.22 17.98 -6.64
N LYS A 4 -23.45 18.44 -7.63
CA LYS A 4 -22.60 17.59 -8.45
C LYS A 4 -21.60 16.80 -7.60
N ILE A 5 -21.26 15.57 -7.99
CA ILE A 5 -20.25 14.74 -7.33
C ILE A 5 -18.91 15.47 -7.29
N ILE A 6 -18.46 16.01 -8.43
CA ILE A 6 -17.16 16.69 -8.48
C ILE A 6 -17.12 17.90 -7.54
N ASP A 7 -18.21 18.67 -7.45
CA ASP A 7 -18.30 19.82 -6.55
C ASP A 7 -18.28 19.40 -5.08
N GLN A 8 -18.83 18.23 -4.74
CA GLN A 8 -18.76 17.68 -3.38
C GLN A 8 -17.34 17.25 -3.01
N LEU A 9 -16.64 16.57 -3.91
CA LEU A 9 -15.24 16.17 -3.72
C LEU A 9 -14.32 17.38 -3.57
N VAL A 10 -14.50 18.38 -4.44
CA VAL A 10 -13.72 19.62 -4.42
C VAL A 10 -13.94 20.39 -3.13
N ASP A 11 -15.19 20.56 -2.69
CA ASP A 11 -15.47 21.26 -1.43
C ASP A 11 -14.88 20.53 -0.23
N TYR A 12 -14.97 19.19 -0.21
CA TYR A 12 -14.30 18.38 0.80
C TYR A 12 -12.78 18.66 0.81
N MET A 13 -12.11 18.61 -0.34
CA MET A 13 -10.67 18.86 -0.44
C MET A 13 -10.27 20.25 0.05
N LEU A 14 -11.03 21.29 -0.31
CA LEU A 14 -10.75 22.67 0.08
C LEU A 14 -10.85 22.90 1.58
N VAL A 15 -11.77 22.20 2.25
CA VAL A 15 -11.92 22.24 3.72
C VAL A 15 -10.88 21.37 4.40
N ALA A 16 -10.76 20.11 3.96
CA ALA A 16 -9.92 19.10 4.61
C ALA A 16 -8.43 19.46 4.59
N ARG A 17 -7.94 20.17 3.57
CA ARG A 17 -6.52 20.55 3.47
C ARG A 17 -6.05 21.45 4.62
N ASP A 18 -6.96 22.24 5.19
CA ASP A 18 -6.66 23.20 6.27
C ASP A 18 -7.25 22.76 7.62
N ALA A 19 -8.09 21.72 7.62
CA ALA A 19 -8.74 21.20 8.81
C ALA A 19 -7.72 20.63 9.82
N SER A 20 -8.09 20.72 11.10
CA SER A 20 -7.47 19.90 12.14
C SER A 20 -8.08 18.51 12.09
N LEU A 21 -7.23 17.50 11.95
CA LEU A 21 -7.68 16.11 11.95
C LEU A 21 -8.08 15.68 13.37
N PRO A 22 -9.11 14.83 13.52
CA PRO A 22 -9.34 14.13 14.78
C PRO A 22 -8.07 13.39 15.22
N GLY A 23 -7.79 13.37 16.53
CA GLY A 23 -6.52 12.84 17.05
C GLY A 23 -6.24 11.38 16.63
N GLU A 24 -7.27 10.54 16.61
CA GLU A 24 -7.15 9.15 16.14
C GLU A 24 -6.81 9.08 14.64
N VAL A 25 -7.45 9.91 13.81
CA VAL A 25 -7.18 9.98 12.36
C VAL A 25 -5.76 10.45 12.11
N ALA A 26 -5.30 11.48 12.82
CA ALA A 26 -3.93 11.97 12.72
C ALA A 26 -2.92 10.88 13.13
N GLN A 27 -3.17 10.15 14.21
CA GLN A 27 -2.30 9.06 14.64
C GLN A 27 -2.27 7.91 13.63
N ARG A 28 -3.43 7.50 13.08
CA ARG A 28 -3.51 6.49 12.02
C ARG A 28 -2.75 6.93 10.77
N ALA A 29 -2.92 8.19 10.36
CA ALA A 29 -2.22 8.72 9.20
C ALA A 29 -0.70 8.72 9.41
N LYS A 30 -0.22 9.09 10.60
CA LYS A 30 1.21 8.98 10.94
C LYS A 30 1.72 7.54 10.90
N ASN A 31 0.93 6.57 11.35
CA ASN A 31 1.29 5.15 11.26
C ASN A 31 1.39 4.69 9.79
N HIS A 32 0.42 5.03 8.93
CA HIS A 32 0.46 4.69 7.50
C HIS A 32 1.61 5.39 6.76
N ILE A 33 1.90 6.65 7.12
CA ILE A 33 3.07 7.38 6.59
C ILE A 33 4.36 6.64 6.97
N LEU A 34 4.52 6.27 8.24
CA LEU A 34 5.71 5.57 8.70
C LEU A 34 5.87 4.20 8.02
N ASP A 35 4.78 3.45 7.94
CA ASP A 35 4.73 2.13 7.28
C ASP A 35 5.14 2.23 5.82
N THR A 36 4.61 3.21 5.09
CA THR A 36 4.97 3.42 3.68
C THR A 36 6.42 3.89 3.52
N LEU A 37 6.92 4.77 4.40
CA LEU A 37 8.35 5.16 4.38
C LEU A 37 9.26 3.96 4.61
N ALA A 38 8.89 3.07 5.52
CA ALA A 38 9.62 1.84 5.77
C ALA A 38 9.63 0.93 4.54
N ALA A 39 8.47 0.74 3.89
CA ALA A 39 8.35 -0.05 2.67
C ALA A 39 9.16 0.55 1.50
N ILE A 40 9.17 1.88 1.33
CA ILE A 40 10.00 2.54 0.32
C ILE A 40 11.48 2.24 0.57
N VAL A 41 11.92 2.35 1.83
CA VAL A 41 13.32 2.19 2.20
C VAL A 41 13.75 0.73 2.03
N SER A 42 13.01 -0.26 2.55
CA SER A 42 13.34 -1.68 2.34
C SER A 42 13.26 -2.06 0.85
N GLY A 43 12.16 -1.69 0.19
CA GLY A 43 11.90 -1.99 -1.20
C GLY A 43 12.90 -1.40 -2.19
N SER A 44 13.58 -0.31 -1.82
CA SER A 44 14.70 0.27 -2.61
C SER A 44 15.84 -0.72 -2.86
N GLN A 45 15.96 -1.78 -2.06
CA GLN A 45 16.99 -2.81 -2.21
C GLN A 45 16.54 -4.03 -3.00
N PHE A 46 15.25 -4.11 -3.38
CA PHE A 46 14.71 -5.19 -4.18
C PHE A 46 14.80 -4.86 -5.68
N THR A 47 14.68 -5.90 -6.53
CA THR A 47 14.80 -5.75 -7.99
C THR A 47 13.91 -4.63 -8.54
N PRO A 48 12.61 -4.54 -8.22
CA PRO A 48 11.78 -3.44 -8.72
C PRO A 48 12.29 -2.07 -8.27
N GLY A 49 12.57 -1.89 -6.98
CA GLY A 49 13.06 -0.62 -6.44
C GLY A 49 14.39 -0.18 -7.07
N ARG A 50 15.36 -1.09 -7.19
CA ARG A 50 16.65 -0.83 -7.85
C ARG A 50 16.47 -0.41 -9.31
N MET A 51 15.60 -1.09 -10.05
CA MET A 51 15.29 -0.74 -11.44
C MET A 51 14.61 0.64 -11.55
N GLY A 52 13.68 0.94 -10.65
CA GLY A 52 13.01 2.25 -10.59
C GLY A 52 13.98 3.39 -10.28
N ILE A 53 14.92 3.19 -9.35
CA ILE A 53 15.98 4.15 -9.02
C ILE A 53 16.91 4.37 -10.22
N GLU A 54 17.33 3.30 -10.89
CA GLU A 54 18.21 3.39 -12.06
C GLU A 54 17.53 4.11 -13.23
N PHE A 55 16.26 3.82 -13.48
CA PHE A 55 15.46 4.54 -14.47
C PHE A 55 15.35 6.03 -14.14
N ALA A 56 15.05 6.39 -12.89
CA ALA A 56 15.01 7.80 -12.49
C ALA A 56 16.38 8.49 -12.60
N ARG A 57 17.47 7.76 -12.38
CA ARG A 57 18.84 8.26 -12.52
C ARG A 57 19.19 8.54 -13.97
N SER A 58 18.83 7.65 -14.89
CA SER A 58 19.14 7.78 -16.32
C SER A 58 18.37 8.94 -16.97
N GLU A 59 17.12 9.17 -16.57
CA GLU A 59 16.31 10.31 -17.04
C GLU A 59 16.79 11.66 -16.46
N GLY A 60 17.37 11.65 -15.25
CA GLY A 60 17.92 12.83 -14.59
C GLY A 60 16.88 13.91 -14.30
N GLY A 61 17.26 15.18 -14.42
CA GLY A 61 16.36 16.34 -14.26
C GLY A 61 16.70 17.24 -13.07
N LYS A 62 15.78 18.16 -12.73
CA LYS A 62 15.99 19.15 -11.66
C LYS A 62 15.97 18.48 -10.28
N PRO A 63 16.87 18.83 -9.34
CA PRO A 63 16.93 18.21 -8.01
C PRO A 63 15.81 18.74 -7.09
N GLU A 64 14.57 18.35 -7.37
CA GLU A 64 13.36 18.83 -6.69
C GLU A 64 12.95 17.96 -5.51
N ALA A 65 13.13 16.63 -5.60
CA ALA A 65 12.69 15.66 -4.62
C ALA A 65 13.65 14.44 -4.53
N LEU A 66 13.73 13.83 -3.34
CA LEU A 66 14.56 12.67 -3.05
C LEU A 66 13.90 11.36 -3.52
N VAL A 67 14.69 10.52 -4.18
CA VAL A 67 14.43 9.08 -4.27
C VAL A 67 14.97 8.42 -3.00
N MET A 68 14.07 8.05 -2.09
CA MET A 68 14.39 7.56 -0.75
C MET A 68 15.09 6.19 -0.82
N GLY A 69 15.95 5.89 0.14
CA GLY A 69 16.82 4.70 0.07
C GLY A 69 17.97 4.84 -0.94
N SER A 70 18.19 6.04 -1.49
CA SER A 70 19.29 6.38 -2.39
C SER A 70 19.86 7.78 -2.09
N ASP A 71 20.80 8.25 -2.91
CA ASP A 71 21.35 9.61 -2.90
C ASP A 71 20.77 10.52 -3.99
N LEU A 72 19.83 10.02 -4.79
CA LEU A 72 19.36 10.69 -6.00
C LEU A 72 18.30 11.75 -5.68
N LEU A 73 18.60 13.00 -6.05
CA LEU A 73 17.63 14.08 -6.18
C LEU A 73 17.26 14.27 -7.65
N THR A 74 15.96 14.22 -7.95
CA THR A 74 15.44 14.36 -9.31
C THR A 74 14.13 15.15 -9.31
N THR A 75 13.46 15.26 -10.46
CA THR A 75 12.17 15.94 -10.58
C THR A 75 11.15 15.28 -9.67
N ALA A 76 10.16 16.05 -9.19
CA ALA A 76 9.12 15.50 -8.32
C ALA A 76 8.37 14.31 -8.97
N THR A 77 8.20 14.34 -10.30
CA THR A 77 7.54 13.27 -11.06
C THR A 77 8.34 11.96 -11.04
N LEU A 78 9.66 12.03 -11.27
CA LEU A 78 10.53 10.84 -11.26
C LEU A 78 10.79 10.34 -9.84
N ALA A 79 10.86 11.23 -8.86
CA ALA A 79 10.98 10.85 -7.46
C ALA A 79 9.73 10.10 -6.98
N ALA A 80 8.53 10.59 -7.30
CA ALA A 80 7.28 9.90 -6.99
C ALA A 80 7.18 8.53 -7.69
N PHE A 81 7.66 8.42 -8.93
CA PHE A 81 7.74 7.16 -9.65
C PHE A 81 8.64 6.14 -8.95
N ALA A 82 9.91 6.48 -8.71
CA ALA A 82 10.87 5.54 -8.12
C ALA A 82 10.52 5.18 -6.67
N ASN A 83 10.05 6.14 -5.88
CA ASN A 83 9.57 5.89 -4.52
C ASN A 83 8.30 5.03 -4.55
N GLY A 84 7.39 5.23 -5.50
CA GLY A 84 6.18 4.41 -5.64
C GLY A 84 6.48 2.96 -5.99
N ILE A 85 7.43 2.73 -6.92
CA ILE A 85 7.91 1.36 -7.20
C ILE A 85 8.52 0.74 -5.94
N SER A 86 9.40 1.47 -5.28
CA SER A 86 10.07 0.96 -4.06
C SER A 86 9.06 0.66 -2.96
N ALA A 87 8.04 1.50 -2.78
CA ALA A 87 6.99 1.30 -1.76
C ALA A 87 6.23 -0.03 -1.90
N HIS A 88 6.13 -0.60 -3.10
CA HIS A 88 5.39 -1.83 -3.36
C HIS A 88 6.30 -2.98 -3.84
N ALA A 89 7.60 -2.92 -3.54
CA ALA A 89 8.56 -3.88 -4.08
C ALA A 89 8.67 -5.19 -3.26
N ASP A 90 8.10 -5.25 -2.06
CA ASP A 90 8.34 -6.31 -1.07
C ASP A 90 7.08 -6.69 -0.24
N GLU A 91 5.87 -6.39 -0.72
CA GLU A 91 4.61 -6.68 -0.02
C GLU A 91 4.54 -6.22 1.44
N SER A 92 5.39 -5.29 1.90
CA SER A 92 5.38 -4.81 3.28
C SER A 92 4.39 -3.67 3.49
N ASP A 93 3.98 -3.00 2.42
CA ASP A 93 3.11 -1.83 2.42
C ASP A 93 1.68 -2.08 2.93
N ASP A 94 0.98 -0.99 3.19
CA ASP A 94 -0.41 -1.04 3.63
C ASP A 94 -1.37 -1.50 2.52
N SER A 95 -2.60 -1.84 2.92
CA SER A 95 -3.64 -2.22 1.96
C SER A 95 -5.03 -1.84 2.47
N ASN A 96 -5.99 -1.70 1.56
CA ASN A 96 -7.41 -1.50 1.84
C ASN A 96 -8.21 -2.31 0.82
N ASP A 97 -8.64 -3.51 1.20
CA ASP A 97 -9.10 -4.56 0.27
C ASP A 97 -8.03 -4.87 -0.79
N ARG A 98 -8.30 -4.59 -2.07
CA ARG A 98 -7.35 -4.81 -3.19
C ARG A 98 -6.48 -3.59 -3.47
N LEU A 99 -6.74 -2.46 -2.83
CA LEU A 99 -6.00 -1.22 -3.07
C LEU A 99 -4.80 -1.12 -2.12
N HIS A 100 -3.72 -0.52 -2.60
CA HIS A 100 -2.56 -0.15 -1.79
C HIS A 100 -2.40 1.37 -1.90
N PRO A 101 -3.09 2.14 -1.03
CA PRO A 101 -3.10 3.60 -1.15
C PRO A 101 -1.75 4.23 -0.81
N GLY A 102 -0.99 3.67 0.15
CA GLY A 102 0.25 4.26 0.63
C GLY A 102 1.30 4.40 -0.47
N CYS A 103 1.51 3.34 -1.26
CA CYS A 103 2.53 3.28 -2.30
C CYS A 103 2.30 4.27 -3.45
N ALA A 104 1.11 4.83 -3.61
CA ALA A 104 0.81 5.86 -4.60
C ALA A 104 0.71 7.27 -3.98
N VAL A 105 -0.03 7.38 -2.88
CA VAL A 105 -0.40 8.67 -2.27
C VAL A 105 0.81 9.33 -1.60
N LEU A 106 1.54 8.59 -0.77
CA LEU A 106 2.65 9.18 -0.02
C LEU A 106 3.79 9.63 -0.95
N PRO A 107 4.28 8.81 -1.90
CA PRO A 107 5.32 9.25 -2.84
C PRO A 107 4.96 10.53 -3.60
N ALA A 108 3.71 10.64 -4.06
CA ALA A 108 3.23 11.82 -4.78
C ALA A 108 3.16 13.07 -3.88
N ALA A 109 2.55 12.94 -2.70
CA ALA A 109 2.43 14.03 -1.74
C ALA A 109 3.81 14.50 -1.24
N TRP A 110 4.68 13.55 -0.90
CA TRP A 110 6.03 13.82 -0.38
C TRP A 110 6.90 14.52 -1.42
N ALA A 111 6.91 14.04 -2.68
CA ALA A 111 7.73 14.64 -3.73
C ALA A 111 7.36 16.10 -4.01
N ILE A 112 6.05 16.42 -4.03
CA ILE A 112 5.60 17.82 -4.16
C ILE A 112 5.86 18.60 -2.87
N ALA A 113 5.67 18.01 -1.69
CA ALA A 113 5.94 18.68 -0.42
C ALA A 113 7.40 19.08 -0.27
N GLU A 114 8.34 18.21 -0.68
CA GLU A 114 9.76 18.56 -0.72
C GLU A 114 10.07 19.67 -1.70
N ARG A 115 9.55 19.57 -2.92
CA ARG A 115 9.73 20.57 -3.98
C ARG A 115 9.27 21.96 -3.54
N GLU A 116 8.11 22.02 -2.91
CA GLU A 116 7.48 23.28 -2.46
C GLU A 116 7.88 23.67 -1.04
N LYS A 117 8.76 22.90 -0.38
CA LYS A 117 9.16 23.09 1.02
C LYS A 117 7.97 23.23 1.97
N SER A 118 6.96 22.39 1.75
CA SER A 118 5.72 22.39 2.51
C SER A 118 5.91 21.81 3.91
N SER A 119 5.03 22.20 4.84
CA SER A 119 5.05 21.71 6.20
C SER A 119 4.54 20.26 6.32
N GLY A 120 4.90 19.59 7.40
CA GLY A 120 4.42 18.25 7.70
C GLY A 120 2.92 18.22 8.03
N LYS A 121 2.34 19.31 8.54
CA LYS A 121 0.87 19.42 8.65
C LYS A 121 0.21 19.38 7.26
N ALA A 122 0.76 20.08 6.28
CA ALA A 122 0.23 20.05 4.91
C ALA A 122 0.37 18.65 4.29
N LEU A 123 1.51 17.99 4.51
CA LEU A 123 1.74 16.59 4.10
C LEU A 123 0.72 15.64 4.72
N LEU A 124 0.53 15.71 6.04
CA LEU A 124 -0.39 14.85 6.78
C LEU A 124 -1.83 14.98 6.24
N ASN A 125 -2.32 16.21 6.06
CA ASN A 125 -3.65 16.46 5.52
C ASN A 125 -3.77 15.97 4.07
N ALA A 126 -2.76 16.20 3.23
CA ALA A 126 -2.75 15.75 1.84
C ALA A 126 -2.78 14.22 1.72
N VAL A 127 -2.06 13.50 2.59
CA VAL A 127 -2.10 12.03 2.63
C VAL A 127 -3.50 11.55 3.02
N VAL A 128 -4.13 12.14 4.05
CA VAL A 128 -5.51 11.77 4.44
C VAL A 128 -6.48 11.98 3.29
N ILE A 129 -6.41 13.13 2.60
CA ILE A 129 -7.25 13.42 1.41
C ILE A 129 -6.97 12.42 0.29
N GLY A 130 -5.71 12.07 0.04
CA GLY A 130 -5.34 11.09 -0.97
C GLY A 130 -5.92 9.70 -0.70
N TYR A 131 -5.82 9.21 0.55
CA TYR A 131 -6.43 7.94 0.96
C TYR A 131 -7.94 7.97 0.81
N GLU A 132 -8.58 9.06 1.25
CA GLU A 132 -10.02 9.25 1.15
C GLU A 132 -10.50 9.08 -0.30
N ILE A 133 -9.88 9.79 -1.23
CA ILE A 133 -10.24 9.74 -2.65
C ILE A 133 -9.89 8.39 -3.27
N SER A 134 -8.69 7.86 -3.02
CA SER A 134 -8.28 6.54 -3.54
C SER A 134 -9.26 5.44 -3.16
N CYS A 135 -9.58 5.30 -1.88
CA CYS A 135 -10.44 4.21 -1.40
C CYS A 135 -11.88 4.33 -1.93
N ARG A 136 -12.40 5.56 -2.05
CA ARG A 136 -13.73 5.82 -2.60
C ARG A 136 -13.82 5.50 -4.08
N PHE A 137 -12.82 5.89 -4.86
CA PHE A 137 -12.74 5.53 -6.28
C PHE A 137 -12.58 4.02 -6.46
N HIS A 138 -11.83 3.35 -5.59
CA HIS A 138 -11.69 1.89 -5.64
C HIS A 138 -13.04 1.17 -5.47
N LYS A 139 -13.84 1.61 -4.50
CA LYS A 139 -15.20 1.10 -4.26
C LYS A 139 -16.14 1.46 -5.42
N ALA A 140 -16.13 2.72 -5.85
CA ALA A 140 -16.97 3.21 -6.93
C ALA A 140 -16.72 2.48 -8.26
N LEU A 141 -15.48 2.07 -8.55
CA LEU A 141 -15.11 1.40 -9.79
C LEU A 141 -15.09 -0.13 -9.68
N ALA A 142 -15.79 -0.70 -8.68
CA ALA A 142 -15.90 -2.14 -8.47
C ALA A 142 -14.55 -2.88 -8.48
N THR A 143 -13.49 -2.25 -7.96
CA THR A 143 -12.14 -2.83 -7.86
C THR A 143 -11.48 -3.21 -9.19
N LYS A 144 -11.91 -2.63 -10.32
CA LYS A 144 -11.43 -2.98 -11.69
C LYS A 144 -9.93 -3.01 -11.85
N SER A 145 -9.26 -1.92 -11.47
CA SER A 145 -7.81 -1.81 -11.47
C SER A 145 -7.38 -0.84 -10.38
N THR A 146 -6.33 -1.21 -9.66
CA THR A 146 -5.77 -0.44 -8.54
C THR A 146 -5.13 0.86 -9.03
N THR A 147 -4.64 0.88 -10.27
CA THR A 147 -3.99 2.04 -10.88
C THR A 147 -4.93 3.24 -11.01
N PHE A 148 -6.22 2.99 -11.23
CA PHE A 148 -7.24 4.04 -11.36
C PHE A 148 -7.37 4.81 -10.05
N ALA A 149 -7.70 4.09 -8.98
CA ALA A 149 -7.88 4.62 -7.64
C ALA A 149 -6.59 5.27 -7.08
N GLY A 150 -5.44 4.64 -7.30
CA GLY A 150 -4.14 5.17 -6.91
C GLY A 150 -3.83 6.50 -7.61
N THR A 151 -4.10 6.60 -8.92
CA THR A 151 -3.87 7.83 -9.70
C THR A 151 -4.72 8.99 -9.18
N PHE A 152 -6.00 8.77 -8.88
CA PHE A 152 -6.86 9.82 -8.32
C PHE A 152 -6.37 10.29 -6.95
N GLY A 153 -6.02 9.39 -6.03
CA GLY A 153 -5.51 9.76 -4.71
C GLY A 153 -4.18 10.49 -4.77
N ALA A 154 -3.23 9.99 -5.57
CA ALA A 154 -1.94 10.63 -5.79
C ALA A 154 -2.10 12.05 -6.36
N ALA A 155 -3.01 12.23 -7.34
CA ALA A 155 -3.30 13.52 -7.94
C ALA A 155 -3.83 14.51 -6.90
N VAL A 156 -4.87 14.15 -6.14
CA VAL A 156 -5.47 15.06 -5.16
C VAL A 156 -4.54 15.37 -3.99
N ALA A 157 -3.68 14.42 -3.60
CA ALA A 157 -2.70 14.65 -2.56
C ALA A 157 -1.66 15.69 -3.01
N ALA A 158 -1.10 15.51 -4.22
CA ALA A 158 -0.21 16.48 -4.85
C ALA A 158 -0.87 17.86 -5.04
N GLY A 159 -2.11 17.90 -5.54
CA GLY A 159 -2.89 19.13 -5.73
C GLY A 159 -3.24 19.84 -4.43
N SER A 160 -3.43 19.10 -3.34
CA SER A 160 -3.67 19.65 -1.99
C SER A 160 -2.44 20.36 -1.45
N ILE A 161 -1.24 19.81 -1.66
CA ILE A 161 0.02 20.48 -1.34
C ILE A 161 0.20 21.76 -2.17
N LEU A 162 -0.16 21.73 -3.45
CA LEU A 162 -0.14 22.91 -4.34
C LEU A 162 -1.25 23.93 -4.05
N ARG A 163 -2.15 23.62 -3.10
CA ARG A 163 -3.24 24.49 -2.64
C ARG A 163 -4.14 25.00 -3.76
N PHE A 164 -4.51 24.14 -4.70
CA PHE A 164 -5.43 24.49 -5.79
C PHE A 164 -6.78 25.02 -5.31
N ASP A 165 -7.33 25.97 -6.05
CA ASP A 165 -8.71 26.43 -5.87
C ASP A 165 -9.72 25.42 -6.43
N ALA A 166 -11.02 25.73 -6.32
CA ALA A 166 -12.07 24.84 -6.77
C ALA A 166 -11.92 24.44 -8.24
N LEU A 167 -11.68 25.43 -9.12
CA LEU A 167 -11.61 25.22 -10.55
C LEU A 167 -10.42 24.35 -10.95
N ARG A 168 -9.25 24.60 -10.36
CA ARG A 168 -8.04 23.80 -10.60
C ARG A 168 -8.19 22.38 -10.07
N ASN A 169 -8.91 22.16 -8.97
CA ASN A 169 -9.20 20.79 -8.50
C ASN A 169 -10.13 20.04 -9.47
N CYS A 170 -11.09 20.70 -10.12
CA CYS A 170 -11.86 20.06 -11.20
C CYS A 170 -10.96 19.63 -12.36
N TYR A 171 -10.04 20.50 -12.80
CA TYR A 171 -9.08 20.18 -13.85
C TYR A 171 -8.12 19.06 -13.44
N LEU A 172 -7.72 19.01 -12.17
CA LEU A 172 -6.89 17.95 -11.62
C LEU A 172 -7.58 16.59 -11.73
N PHE A 173 -8.85 16.49 -11.34
CA PHE A 173 -9.65 15.28 -11.55
C PHE A 173 -9.76 14.91 -13.03
N SER A 174 -9.92 15.90 -13.92
CA SER A 174 -9.93 15.67 -15.37
C SER A 174 -8.62 15.06 -15.87
N TYR A 175 -7.47 15.57 -15.47
CA TYR A 175 -6.17 15.02 -15.89
C TYR A 175 -5.85 13.67 -15.22
N ALA A 176 -6.31 13.44 -13.99
CA ALA A 176 -6.21 12.13 -13.36
C ALA A 176 -7.04 11.09 -14.12
N ALA A 177 -8.29 11.42 -14.50
CA ALA A 177 -9.17 10.54 -15.28
C ALA A 177 -8.59 10.19 -16.66
N GLN A 178 -7.94 11.13 -17.35
CA GLN A 178 -7.30 10.88 -18.65
C GLN A 178 -6.05 10.01 -18.57
N GLN A 179 -5.46 9.88 -17.37
CA GLN A 179 -4.27 9.05 -17.13
C GLN A 179 -4.61 7.75 -16.37
N ALA A 180 -5.85 7.59 -15.92
CA ALA A 180 -6.30 6.38 -15.23
C ALA A 180 -6.45 5.24 -16.26
N SER A 181 -5.46 4.34 -16.26
CA SER A 181 -5.42 3.16 -17.10
C SER A 181 -4.71 2.04 -16.34
N GLY A 182 -4.98 0.79 -16.70
CA GLY A 182 -4.37 -0.36 -16.04
C GLY A 182 -4.97 -1.67 -16.54
N SER A 183 -4.09 -2.64 -16.78
CA SER A 183 -4.45 -4.03 -17.03
C SER A 183 -4.29 -4.82 -15.73
N ASN A 184 -5.00 -5.93 -15.57
CA ASN A 184 -4.68 -6.89 -14.49
C ASN A 184 -3.79 -8.03 -15.00
N ALA A 185 -3.25 -7.92 -16.23
CA ALA A 185 -2.36 -8.91 -16.81
C ALA A 185 -1.04 -9.05 -16.05
N TRP A 186 -0.61 -8.01 -15.31
CA TRP A 186 0.54 -8.05 -14.40
C TRP A 186 0.44 -9.17 -13.35
N ILE A 187 -0.74 -9.74 -13.11
CA ILE A 187 -0.90 -10.91 -12.22
C ILE A 187 -0.08 -12.12 -12.71
N ALA A 188 0.31 -12.14 -13.98
CA ALA A 188 1.19 -13.13 -14.59
C ALA A 188 2.69 -12.80 -14.46
N ASP A 189 3.04 -11.66 -13.86
CA ASP A 189 4.43 -11.31 -13.54
C ASP A 189 5.01 -12.28 -12.50
N ASP A 190 6.23 -12.73 -12.76
CA ASP A 190 6.95 -13.67 -11.91
C ASP A 190 7.86 -12.98 -10.90
N GLU A 191 8.24 -11.72 -11.12
CA GLU A 191 9.33 -11.03 -10.39
C GLU A 191 8.87 -9.83 -9.56
N HIS A 192 7.55 -9.59 -9.44
CA HIS A 192 6.96 -8.47 -8.68
C HIS A 192 7.24 -7.07 -9.29
N ILE A 193 7.86 -6.99 -10.45
CA ILE A 193 8.31 -5.74 -11.09
C ILE A 193 7.13 -4.95 -11.67
N GLU A 194 6.29 -5.59 -12.49
CA GLU A 194 5.15 -4.92 -13.13
C GLU A 194 4.08 -4.57 -12.10
N LYS A 195 3.93 -5.42 -11.08
CA LYS A 195 3.06 -5.14 -9.95
C LYS A 195 3.47 -3.86 -9.20
N ALA A 196 4.76 -3.70 -8.87
CA ALA A 196 5.27 -2.50 -8.23
C ALA A 196 5.11 -1.24 -9.10
N PHE A 197 5.29 -1.38 -10.42
CA PHE A 197 5.00 -0.32 -11.39
C PHE A 197 3.53 0.12 -11.35
N ASP A 198 2.59 -0.82 -11.43
CA ASP A 198 1.16 -0.51 -11.52
C ASP A 198 0.59 0.06 -10.23
N TYR A 199 0.98 -0.47 -9.06
CA TYR A 199 0.38 -0.06 -7.79
C TYR A 199 0.92 1.30 -7.31
N GLY A 200 2.24 1.50 -7.37
CA GLY A 200 2.87 2.72 -6.84
C GLY A 200 3.53 3.59 -7.90
N GLY A 201 4.35 3.00 -8.77
CA GLY A 201 5.20 3.75 -9.70
C GLY A 201 4.43 4.68 -10.63
N ILE A 202 3.62 4.10 -11.52
CA ILE A 202 2.89 4.86 -12.55
C ILE A 202 1.79 5.73 -11.94
N THR A 203 1.16 5.28 -10.86
CA THR A 203 0.09 6.00 -10.16
C THR A 203 0.60 7.26 -9.47
N GLY A 204 1.69 7.14 -8.69
CA GLY A 204 2.37 8.26 -8.06
C GLY A 204 2.86 9.26 -9.10
N ARG A 205 3.50 8.77 -10.17
CA ARG A 205 3.96 9.59 -11.31
C ARG A 205 2.81 10.36 -11.96
N ASN A 206 1.73 9.68 -12.34
CA ASN A 206 0.61 10.28 -13.07
C ASN A 206 -0.13 11.31 -12.21
N GLY A 207 -0.25 11.07 -10.90
CA GLY A 207 -0.80 12.02 -9.95
C GLY A 207 0.01 13.32 -9.87
N VAL A 208 1.33 13.20 -9.71
CA VAL A 208 2.24 14.36 -9.71
C VAL A 208 2.20 15.09 -11.06
N MET A 209 2.22 14.36 -12.17
CA MET A 209 2.13 14.93 -13.52
C MET A 209 0.84 15.74 -13.69
N ALA A 210 -0.33 15.19 -13.31
CA ALA A 210 -1.61 15.88 -13.39
C ALA A 210 -1.59 17.20 -12.61
N ALA A 211 -1.05 17.17 -11.40
CA ALA A 211 -0.93 18.35 -10.55
C ALA A 211 0.01 19.40 -11.19
N LEU A 212 1.17 19.00 -11.70
CA LEU A 212 2.11 19.92 -12.33
C LEU A 212 1.58 20.54 -13.63
N LEU A 213 0.83 19.79 -14.44
CA LEU A 213 0.16 20.32 -15.64
C LEU A 213 -0.86 21.41 -15.28
N VAL A 214 -1.75 21.13 -14.33
CA VAL A 214 -2.74 22.11 -13.86
C VAL A 214 -2.06 23.35 -13.27
N ARG A 215 -0.97 23.17 -12.52
CA ARG A 215 -0.19 24.29 -11.99
C ARG A 215 0.43 25.15 -13.08
N ALA A 216 0.87 24.54 -14.19
CA ALA A 216 1.42 25.25 -15.34
C ALA A 216 0.37 26.04 -16.13
N GLY A 217 -0.92 25.94 -15.76
CA GLY A 217 -2.02 26.69 -16.37
C GLY A 217 -2.85 25.89 -17.36
N PHE A 218 -2.64 24.56 -17.46
CA PHE A 218 -3.49 23.71 -18.29
C PHE A 218 -4.93 23.72 -17.73
N THR A 219 -5.90 23.94 -18.61
CA THR A 219 -7.33 23.86 -18.31
C THR A 219 -7.87 22.48 -18.69
N GLY A 220 -9.08 22.13 -18.26
CA GLY A 220 -9.66 20.82 -18.54
C GLY A 220 -11.17 20.76 -18.38
N ASN A 221 -11.69 19.53 -18.33
CA ASN A 221 -13.10 19.30 -18.07
C ASN A 221 -13.45 19.68 -16.61
N ARG A 222 -14.59 20.34 -16.40
CA ARG A 222 -15.08 20.76 -15.07
C ARG A 222 -16.04 19.76 -14.44
N ASP A 223 -16.52 18.77 -15.18
CA ASP A 223 -17.50 17.78 -14.73
C ASP A 223 -17.23 16.37 -15.28
N VAL A 224 -15.96 15.95 -15.22
CA VAL A 224 -15.47 14.67 -15.76
C VAL A 224 -16.20 13.40 -15.24
N PHE A 225 -16.91 13.48 -14.10
CA PHE A 225 -17.65 12.35 -13.52
C PHE A 225 -19.15 12.34 -13.85
N GLU A 226 -19.71 13.43 -14.36
CA GLU A 226 -21.16 13.57 -14.51
C GLU A 226 -21.62 14.47 -15.66
N GLY A 227 -20.70 14.95 -16.50
CA GLY A 227 -21.02 15.57 -17.79
C GLY A 227 -21.58 14.57 -18.81
N ASP A 228 -21.96 15.08 -19.99
CA ASP A 228 -22.59 14.28 -21.06
C ASP A 228 -21.76 13.04 -21.44
N ARG A 229 -20.45 13.23 -21.63
CA ARG A 229 -19.42 12.18 -21.69
C ARG A 229 -18.64 12.22 -20.38
N ASN A 230 -18.62 11.12 -19.64
CA ASN A 230 -17.99 11.06 -18.34
C ASN A 230 -17.29 9.73 -18.06
N PHE A 231 -16.27 9.82 -17.24
CA PHE A 231 -15.36 8.73 -16.91
C PHE A 231 -16.05 7.52 -16.29
N LEU A 232 -17.07 7.73 -15.45
CA LEU A 232 -17.76 6.63 -14.77
C LEU A 232 -18.60 5.79 -15.74
N ARG A 233 -19.10 6.39 -16.83
CA ARG A 233 -19.80 5.68 -17.91
C ARG A 233 -18.84 4.97 -18.87
N ASP A 234 -17.64 5.50 -19.04
CA ASP A 234 -16.62 4.92 -19.93
C ASP A 234 -16.04 3.61 -19.36
N TYR A 235 -16.10 3.42 -18.03
CA TYR A 235 -15.54 2.25 -17.34
C TYR A 235 -16.56 1.49 -16.44
N PRO A 236 -17.61 0.86 -17.00
CA PRO A 236 -18.61 0.12 -16.22
C PRO A 236 -18.16 -1.30 -15.85
N PRO A 237 -18.57 -1.89 -14.70
CA PRO A 237 -19.50 -1.31 -13.73
C PRO A 237 -18.85 -0.20 -12.89
N ALA A 238 -19.66 0.81 -12.58
CA ALA A 238 -19.33 1.88 -11.64
C ALA A 238 -20.56 2.25 -10.81
N ASP A 239 -20.36 2.50 -9.51
CA ASP A 239 -21.36 3.01 -8.57
C ASP A 239 -20.87 4.36 -8.00
N PRO A 240 -21.33 5.49 -8.57
CA PRO A 240 -20.89 6.82 -8.16
C PRO A 240 -21.23 7.18 -6.71
N SER A 241 -22.17 6.47 -6.05
CA SER A 241 -22.61 6.80 -4.69
C SER A 241 -21.49 6.67 -3.65
N TYR A 242 -20.52 5.76 -3.88
CA TYR A 242 -19.36 5.61 -3.02
C TYR A 242 -18.42 6.83 -3.02
N LEU A 243 -18.45 7.64 -4.08
CA LEU A 243 -17.57 8.81 -4.19
C LEU A 243 -17.90 9.85 -3.13
N THR A 244 -19.16 10.01 -2.75
CA THR A 244 -19.58 11.09 -1.85
C THR A 244 -20.17 10.62 -0.51
N SER A 245 -20.41 9.32 -0.33
CA SER A 245 -21.04 8.77 0.87
C SER A 245 -20.23 9.07 2.15
N GLU A 246 -20.79 9.79 3.11
CA GLU A 246 -20.15 10.07 4.42
C GLU A 246 -18.80 10.82 4.32
N LEU A 247 -18.58 11.61 3.24
CA LEU A 247 -17.39 12.45 3.08
C LEU A 247 -17.19 13.37 4.29
N GLY A 248 -15.99 13.35 4.86
CA GLY A 248 -15.63 14.14 6.03
C GLY A 248 -16.22 13.67 7.37
N ALA A 249 -17.08 12.65 7.35
CA ALA A 249 -17.62 12.01 8.55
C ALA A 249 -16.89 10.69 8.86
N ARG A 250 -16.68 9.84 7.85
CA ARG A 250 -15.80 8.67 7.92
C ARG A 250 -14.51 8.95 7.14
N TYR A 251 -13.39 8.51 7.70
CA TYR A 251 -12.08 8.59 7.04
C TYR A 251 -11.67 7.21 6.54
N GLU A 252 -11.55 7.05 5.22
CA GLU A 252 -11.30 5.74 4.61
C GLU A 252 -9.90 5.17 4.95
N LEU A 253 -8.95 6.04 5.28
CA LEU A 253 -7.66 5.66 5.88
C LEU A 253 -7.84 4.70 7.07
N THR A 254 -8.84 4.91 7.93
CA THR A 254 -8.99 4.09 9.15
C THR A 254 -9.49 2.68 8.87
N THR A 255 -9.87 2.37 7.63
CA THR A 255 -10.26 1.02 7.21
C THR A 255 -9.09 0.25 6.57
N GLY A 256 -7.90 0.84 6.50
CA GLY A 256 -6.70 0.20 5.98
C GLY A 256 -6.07 -0.82 6.96
N LEU A 257 -5.43 -1.83 6.40
CA LEU A 257 -4.55 -2.80 7.04
C LEU A 257 -3.10 -2.28 6.97
N ILE A 258 -2.40 -2.27 8.10
CA ILE A 258 -0.92 -2.29 8.12
C ILE A 258 -0.50 -3.74 8.26
N LYS A 259 0.17 -4.29 7.25
CA LYS A 259 0.52 -5.72 7.19
C LYS A 259 1.48 -6.09 8.32
N LYS A 260 1.20 -7.19 9.03
CA LYS A 260 2.09 -7.76 10.07
C LYS A 260 3.24 -8.53 9.47
N PHE A 261 2.94 -9.30 8.43
CA PHE A 261 3.91 -10.09 7.70
C PHE A 261 4.15 -9.44 6.33
N PRO A 262 5.36 -9.49 5.77
CA PRO A 262 5.66 -8.93 4.44
C PRO A 262 5.21 -9.91 3.36
N VAL A 263 3.90 -10.12 3.27
CA VAL A 263 3.25 -11.07 2.35
C VAL A 263 1.93 -10.48 1.88
N GLY A 264 1.46 -10.96 0.74
CA GLY A 264 0.15 -10.60 0.19
C GLY A 264 -0.94 -10.61 1.26
N ALA A 265 -1.69 -9.51 1.34
CA ALA A 265 -2.74 -9.30 2.35
C ALA A 265 -3.74 -10.48 2.52
N PRO A 266 -4.09 -11.28 1.49
CA PRO A 266 -5.04 -12.38 1.65
C PRO A 266 -4.58 -13.57 2.52
N MET A 267 -3.29 -13.68 2.88
CA MET A 267 -2.77 -14.81 3.65
C MET A 267 -2.22 -14.45 5.04
N GLN A 268 -2.36 -13.19 5.46
CA GLN A 268 -1.89 -12.72 6.77
C GLN A 268 -2.44 -13.57 7.93
N GLU A 269 -3.74 -13.90 7.86
CA GLU A 269 -4.42 -14.76 8.85
C GLU A 269 -3.87 -16.20 8.86
N ALA A 270 -3.50 -16.75 7.70
CA ALA A 270 -2.96 -18.10 7.61
C ALA A 270 -1.55 -18.18 8.23
N VAL A 271 -0.72 -17.17 8.03
CA VAL A 271 0.61 -17.08 8.66
C VAL A 271 0.49 -16.99 10.18
N GLU A 272 -0.41 -16.13 10.69
CA GLU A 272 -0.68 -16.02 12.12
C GLU A 272 -1.18 -17.35 12.72
N ALA A 273 -2.11 -18.03 12.04
CA ALA A 273 -2.65 -19.30 12.48
C ALA A 273 -1.52 -20.35 12.66
N LEU A 274 -0.63 -20.44 11.67
CA LEU A 274 0.51 -21.34 11.75
C LEU A 274 1.50 -20.95 12.86
N HIS A 275 1.79 -19.66 13.05
CA HIS A 275 2.66 -19.19 14.14
C HIS A 275 2.12 -19.62 15.51
N ARG A 276 0.80 -19.48 15.73
CA ARG A 276 0.18 -19.92 16.99
C ARG A 276 0.25 -21.42 17.20
N LEU A 277 0.01 -22.20 16.14
CA LEU A 277 0.12 -23.66 16.19
C LEU A 277 1.55 -24.12 16.51
N ILE A 278 2.56 -23.52 15.87
CA ILE A 278 3.98 -23.79 16.16
C ILE A 278 4.29 -23.42 17.61
N ALA A 279 3.90 -22.23 18.08
CA ALA A 279 4.21 -21.77 19.43
C ALA A 279 3.53 -22.63 20.52
N GLN A 280 2.25 -22.94 20.36
CA GLN A 280 1.45 -23.66 21.35
C GLN A 280 1.84 -25.15 21.44
N TYR A 281 2.07 -25.81 20.31
CA TYR A 281 2.29 -27.25 20.26
C TYR A 281 3.75 -27.65 19.98
N ARG A 282 4.64 -26.67 19.76
CA ARG A 282 6.06 -26.89 19.43
C ARG A 282 6.27 -27.82 18.24
N VAL A 283 5.36 -27.74 17.27
CA VAL A 283 5.35 -28.56 16.06
C VAL A 283 6.57 -28.23 15.20
N LYS A 284 7.25 -29.26 14.70
CA LYS A 284 8.34 -29.12 13.73
C LYS A 284 7.90 -29.61 12.36
N ALA A 285 8.61 -29.18 11.31
CA ALA A 285 8.38 -29.66 9.95
C ALA A 285 8.43 -31.19 9.80
N SER A 286 9.27 -31.87 10.59
CA SER A 286 9.35 -33.34 10.63
C SER A 286 8.08 -34.01 11.13
N ASP A 287 7.29 -33.30 11.93
CA ASP A 287 6.12 -33.85 12.61
C ASP A 287 4.87 -33.76 11.75
N VAL A 288 4.87 -32.96 10.67
CA VAL A 288 3.68 -32.61 9.89
C VAL A 288 3.63 -33.40 8.58
N VAL A 289 2.56 -34.17 8.40
CA VAL A 289 2.30 -34.93 7.17
C VAL A 289 1.37 -34.20 6.21
N LYS A 290 0.51 -33.29 6.70
CA LYS A 290 -0.41 -32.48 5.89
C LYS A 290 -0.71 -31.15 6.55
N ILE A 291 -0.79 -30.09 5.76
CA ILE A 291 -1.34 -28.78 6.12
C ILE A 291 -2.52 -28.51 5.20
N THR A 292 -3.72 -28.29 5.75
CA THR A 292 -4.85 -27.73 5.00
C THR A 292 -5.01 -26.26 5.40
N VAL A 293 -5.12 -25.38 4.41
CA VAL A 293 -5.41 -23.96 4.60
C VAL A 293 -6.73 -23.67 3.91
N ARG A 294 -7.68 -23.10 4.64
CA ARG A 294 -8.95 -22.65 4.08
C ARG A 294 -9.01 -21.15 4.03
N LEU A 295 -9.32 -20.62 2.85
CA LEU A 295 -9.48 -19.20 2.58
C LEU A 295 -10.79 -18.94 1.82
N PRO A 296 -11.37 -17.73 1.92
CA PRO A 296 -12.42 -17.26 1.02
C PRO A 296 -11.99 -17.39 -0.46
N GLU A 297 -12.94 -17.57 -1.39
CA GLU A 297 -12.63 -17.90 -2.80
C GLU A 297 -11.64 -16.92 -3.44
N ARG A 298 -11.92 -15.62 -3.30
CA ARG A 298 -11.11 -14.56 -3.89
C ARG A 298 -9.71 -14.49 -3.30
N ALA A 299 -9.57 -14.74 -2.00
CA ALA A 299 -8.27 -14.79 -1.32
C ALA A 299 -7.46 -15.97 -1.84
N ALA A 300 -8.07 -17.16 -1.91
CA ALA A 300 -7.45 -18.37 -2.42
C ALA A 300 -6.93 -18.19 -3.86
N GLN A 301 -7.76 -17.65 -4.76
CA GLN A 301 -7.36 -17.37 -6.15
C GLN A 301 -6.15 -16.43 -6.25
N THR A 302 -5.98 -15.53 -5.28
CA THR A 302 -4.88 -14.56 -5.29
C THR A 302 -3.55 -15.20 -4.91
N VAL A 303 -3.52 -16.11 -3.93
CA VAL A 303 -2.26 -16.61 -3.34
C VAL A 303 -1.89 -18.05 -3.70
N ASN A 304 -2.76 -18.74 -4.43
CA ASN A 304 -2.56 -20.15 -4.76
C ASN A 304 -1.34 -20.38 -5.67
N ASN A 305 -0.31 -21.01 -5.13
CA ASN A 305 0.89 -21.48 -5.84
C ASN A 305 1.49 -20.46 -6.83
N ARG A 306 1.59 -19.19 -6.41
CA ARG A 306 2.18 -18.12 -7.21
C ARG A 306 3.69 -18.28 -7.42
N HIS A 307 4.22 -17.70 -8.48
CA HIS A 307 5.66 -17.70 -8.74
C HIS A 307 6.42 -16.74 -7.81
N MET A 308 5.77 -15.65 -7.39
CA MET A 308 6.29 -14.72 -6.39
C MET A 308 6.22 -15.35 -4.97
N PRO A 309 7.35 -15.48 -4.24
CA PRO A 309 7.41 -16.08 -2.91
C PRO A 309 6.44 -15.42 -1.89
N ASP A 310 6.44 -14.10 -1.82
CA ASP A 310 5.62 -13.27 -0.92
C ASP A 310 4.12 -13.27 -1.25
N VAL A 311 3.72 -13.87 -2.38
CA VAL A 311 2.31 -14.09 -2.77
C VAL A 311 1.96 -15.59 -2.85
N ASN A 312 2.84 -16.50 -2.45
CA ASN A 312 2.61 -17.95 -2.50
C ASN A 312 2.32 -18.53 -1.11
N VAL A 313 1.05 -18.82 -0.81
CA VAL A 313 0.66 -19.32 0.53
C VAL A 313 1.32 -20.66 0.87
N GLN A 314 1.50 -21.56 -0.10
CA GLN A 314 2.14 -22.85 0.15
C GLN A 314 3.61 -22.69 0.52
N TYR A 315 4.34 -21.83 -0.20
CA TYR A 315 5.73 -21.52 0.11
C TYR A 315 5.85 -20.87 1.49
N ILE A 316 5.07 -19.81 1.75
CA ILE A 316 5.16 -19.04 2.98
C ILE A 316 4.90 -19.93 4.20
N LEU A 317 3.89 -20.79 4.16
CA LEU A 317 3.62 -21.71 5.27
C LEU A 317 4.68 -22.81 5.40
N ALA A 318 5.22 -23.30 4.28
CA ALA A 318 6.29 -24.29 4.31
C ALA A 318 7.57 -23.74 4.97
N VAL A 319 8.04 -22.58 4.52
CA VAL A 319 9.27 -21.97 5.07
C VAL A 319 9.06 -21.52 6.52
N THR A 320 7.86 -21.02 6.86
CA THR A 320 7.50 -20.69 8.25
C THR A 320 7.58 -21.90 9.17
N LEU A 321 7.10 -23.07 8.72
CA LEU A 321 7.14 -24.30 9.51
C LEU A 321 8.57 -24.85 9.65
N ILE A 322 9.38 -24.75 8.60
CA ILE A 322 10.78 -25.20 8.63
C ILE A 322 11.61 -24.32 9.58
N ASP A 323 11.48 -23.00 9.46
CA ASP A 323 12.28 -22.04 10.21
C ASP A 323 11.69 -21.74 11.60
N GLY A 324 10.49 -22.28 11.90
CA GLY A 324 9.73 -22.06 13.14
C GLY A 324 9.11 -20.66 13.26
N ARG A 325 9.43 -19.75 12.34
CA ARG A 325 8.86 -18.41 12.18
C ARG A 325 9.10 -17.91 10.76
N LEU A 326 8.30 -16.94 10.32
CA LEU A 326 8.55 -16.24 9.06
C LEU A 326 9.54 -15.09 9.31
N SER A 327 10.60 -15.00 8.51
CA SER A 327 11.50 -13.85 8.49
C SER A 327 11.28 -13.00 7.23
N PHE A 328 11.62 -11.71 7.30
CA PHE A 328 11.56 -10.82 6.13
C PHE A 328 12.39 -11.35 4.96
N ALA A 329 13.61 -11.83 5.21
CA ALA A 329 14.45 -12.40 4.15
C ALA A 329 13.79 -13.63 3.49
N ALA A 330 13.29 -14.58 4.30
CA ALA A 330 12.67 -15.80 3.77
C ALA A 330 11.40 -15.52 2.95
N ALA A 331 10.60 -14.51 3.31
CA ALA A 331 9.38 -14.17 2.59
C ALA A 331 9.62 -13.81 1.11
N HIS A 332 10.83 -13.35 0.76
CA HIS A 332 11.17 -12.86 -0.58
C HIS A 332 12.25 -13.69 -1.29
N ASP A 333 12.59 -14.86 -0.74
CA ASP A 333 13.72 -15.66 -1.22
C ASP A 333 13.28 -16.67 -2.29
N TYR A 334 13.53 -16.32 -3.55
CA TYR A 334 13.23 -17.17 -4.71
C TYR A 334 14.04 -18.46 -4.72
N GLU A 335 15.31 -18.43 -4.30
CA GLU A 335 16.16 -19.62 -4.25
C GLU A 335 15.69 -20.57 -3.16
N ARG A 336 15.39 -20.04 -1.97
CA ARG A 336 14.82 -20.82 -0.86
C ARG A 336 13.48 -21.43 -1.25
N MET A 337 12.64 -20.72 -2.00
CA MET A 337 11.40 -21.29 -2.53
C MET A 337 11.64 -22.54 -3.39
N GLN A 338 12.75 -22.63 -4.11
CA GLN A 338 13.09 -23.81 -4.94
C GLN A 338 13.85 -24.91 -4.19
N SER A 339 14.25 -24.68 -2.93
CA SER A 339 15.07 -25.64 -2.17
C SER A 339 14.34 -26.97 -1.93
N PRO A 340 15.04 -28.13 -1.97
CA PRO A 340 14.39 -29.44 -1.88
C PRO A 340 13.60 -29.69 -0.59
N ASP A 341 14.09 -29.18 0.55
CA ASP A 341 13.41 -29.28 1.85
C ASP A 341 12.12 -28.46 1.86
N VAL A 342 12.15 -27.24 1.32
CA VAL A 342 10.95 -26.40 1.19
C VAL A 342 9.95 -27.03 0.23
N GLN A 343 10.37 -27.53 -0.93
CA GLN A 343 9.48 -28.19 -1.89
C GLN A 343 8.80 -29.43 -1.28
N ALA A 344 9.53 -30.20 -0.47
CA ALA A 344 8.98 -31.37 0.22
C ALA A 344 7.89 -31.02 1.24
N ILE A 345 8.00 -29.89 1.95
CA ILE A 345 6.95 -29.40 2.86
C ILE A 345 5.83 -28.70 2.09
N LYS A 346 6.17 -27.88 1.09
CA LYS A 346 5.22 -27.16 0.22
C LYS A 346 4.23 -28.12 -0.43
N ALA A 347 4.69 -29.30 -0.86
CA ALA A 347 3.84 -30.36 -1.43
C ALA A 347 2.79 -30.93 -0.44
N ARG A 348 2.96 -30.69 0.86
CA ARG A 348 2.02 -31.09 1.93
C ARG A 348 1.01 -29.99 2.26
N VAL A 349 1.17 -28.79 1.69
CA VAL A 349 0.29 -27.64 1.91
C VAL A 349 -0.81 -27.61 0.85
N HIS A 350 -2.03 -27.87 1.28
CA HIS A 350 -3.22 -27.88 0.44
C HIS A 350 -4.08 -26.67 0.75
N LEU A 351 -4.29 -25.84 -0.26
CA LEU A 351 -5.22 -24.72 -0.18
C LEU A 351 -6.61 -25.18 -0.63
N GLU A 352 -7.62 -24.96 0.22
CA GLU A 352 -9.02 -25.24 -0.04
C GLU A 352 -9.82 -23.92 -0.02
N VAL A 353 -10.75 -23.79 -0.96
CA VAL A 353 -11.72 -22.68 -0.96
C VAL A 353 -12.84 -22.99 0.03
N ASP A 354 -13.14 -22.06 0.91
CA ASP A 354 -14.26 -22.17 1.86
C ASP A 354 -15.32 -21.10 1.57
N LEU A 355 -16.37 -21.51 0.84
CA LEU A 355 -17.47 -20.64 0.45
C LEU A 355 -18.38 -20.24 1.64
N GLU A 356 -18.28 -20.91 2.79
CA GLU A 356 -19.00 -20.45 3.99
C GLU A 356 -18.34 -19.20 4.56
N MET A 357 -17.02 -19.05 4.43
CA MET A 357 -16.32 -17.83 4.82
C MET A 357 -16.79 -16.62 4.01
N ASP A 358 -17.09 -16.80 2.71
CA ASP A 358 -17.63 -15.75 1.84
C ASP A 358 -19.01 -15.24 2.29
N LYS A 359 -19.80 -16.07 2.99
CA LYS A 359 -21.12 -15.68 3.52
C LYS A 359 -21.05 -14.81 4.77
N THR A 360 -19.90 -14.74 5.44
CA THR A 360 -19.74 -13.98 6.70
C THR A 360 -19.56 -12.47 6.49
N GLY A 361 -19.66 -12.01 5.24
CA GLY A 361 -19.42 -10.62 4.83
C GLY A 361 -17.93 -10.36 4.55
N PRO A 362 -17.51 -9.09 4.45
CA PRO A 362 -16.12 -8.71 4.17
C PRO A 362 -15.21 -8.92 5.39
N ARG A 363 -15.15 -10.13 5.93
CA ARG A 363 -14.29 -10.51 7.05
C ARG A 363 -13.05 -11.23 6.53
N TYR A 364 -11.88 -10.77 6.94
CA TYR A 364 -10.63 -11.45 6.64
C TYR A 364 -10.41 -12.58 7.64
N GLN A 365 -10.23 -13.79 7.12
CA GLN A 365 -10.10 -14.98 7.94
C GLN A 365 -9.36 -16.10 7.21
N ALA A 366 -8.74 -16.98 8.00
CA ALA A 366 -8.14 -18.22 7.52
C ALA A 366 -8.25 -19.31 8.58
N LEU A 367 -8.52 -20.54 8.17
CA LEU A 367 -8.42 -21.73 9.02
C LEU A 367 -7.21 -22.56 8.56
N VAL A 368 -6.31 -22.86 9.47
CA VAL A 368 -5.17 -23.75 9.23
C VAL A 368 -5.32 -25.02 10.06
N GLU A 369 -5.20 -26.16 9.40
CA GLU A 369 -5.28 -27.50 10.00
C GLU A 369 -4.00 -28.28 9.72
N LEU A 370 -3.32 -28.74 10.78
CA LEU A 370 -2.13 -29.59 10.69
C LEU A 370 -2.50 -31.02 11.05
N THR A 371 -2.14 -31.97 10.19
CA THR A 371 -2.12 -33.40 10.54
C THR A 371 -0.68 -33.80 10.84
N THR A 372 -0.45 -34.29 12.05
CA THR A 372 0.87 -34.75 12.48
C THR A 372 1.11 -36.23 12.13
N ALA A 373 2.37 -36.67 12.14
CA ALA A 373 2.76 -38.05 11.90
C ALA A 373 2.23 -39.04 12.95
N SER A 374 1.89 -38.55 14.16
CA SER A 374 1.20 -39.34 15.19
C SER A 374 -0.31 -39.48 14.96
N GLY A 375 -0.86 -38.82 13.93
CA GLY A 375 -2.29 -38.79 13.62
C GLY A 375 -3.07 -37.69 14.35
N GLN A 376 -2.41 -36.86 15.18
CA GLN A 376 -3.08 -35.72 15.83
C GLN A 376 -3.43 -34.64 14.80
N ALA A 377 -4.67 -34.15 14.85
CA ALA A 377 -5.14 -32.98 14.11
C ALA A 377 -5.11 -31.73 15.01
N LEU A 378 -4.41 -30.70 14.57
CA LEU A 378 -4.35 -29.39 15.22
C LEU A 378 -5.01 -28.35 14.31
N ARG A 379 -5.74 -27.40 14.89
CA ARG A 379 -6.47 -26.39 14.10
C ARG A 379 -6.40 -25.03 14.76
N GLU A 380 -6.32 -23.98 13.96
CA GLU A 380 -6.42 -22.58 14.40
C GLU A 380 -7.18 -21.77 13.34
N HIS A 381 -8.22 -21.04 13.78
CA HIS A 381 -9.00 -20.16 12.93
C HIS A 381 -8.76 -18.72 13.37
N ILE A 382 -8.16 -17.93 12.48
CA ILE A 382 -7.91 -16.52 12.72
C ILE A 382 -8.95 -15.70 11.97
N ILE A 383 -9.54 -14.75 12.68
CA ILE A 383 -10.37 -13.67 12.13
C ILE A 383 -9.71 -12.36 12.53
N ASN A 384 -9.47 -11.48 11.56
CA ASN A 384 -8.84 -10.18 11.75
C ASN A 384 -7.48 -10.26 12.47
N VAL A 385 -6.46 -10.71 11.73
CA VAL A 385 -5.06 -10.69 12.22
C VAL A 385 -4.64 -9.29 12.66
N ARG A 386 -3.67 -9.23 13.58
CA ARG A 386 -3.07 -7.98 14.04
C ARG A 386 -2.60 -7.14 12.84
N GLY A 387 -2.98 -5.87 12.82
CA GLY A 387 -2.79 -4.94 11.70
C GLY A 387 -4.08 -4.57 10.97
N ARG A 388 -5.09 -5.47 10.97
CA ARG A 388 -6.41 -5.21 10.37
C ARG A 388 -7.11 -4.04 11.08
N PRO A 389 -8.05 -3.34 10.43
CA PRO A 389 -8.74 -2.21 11.07
C PRO A 389 -9.47 -2.61 12.35
N GLU A 390 -9.99 -3.83 12.44
CA GLU A 390 -10.65 -4.37 13.64
C GLU A 390 -9.68 -4.81 14.74
N ASN A 391 -8.41 -5.04 14.41
CA ASN A 391 -7.35 -5.44 15.35
C ASN A 391 -6.04 -4.72 15.00
N PRO A 392 -6.01 -3.38 15.15
CA PRO A 392 -4.93 -2.57 14.62
C PRO A 392 -3.63 -2.77 15.40
N MET A 393 -2.50 -2.58 14.73
CA MET A 393 -1.23 -2.41 15.43
C MET A 393 -1.24 -1.10 16.23
N SER A 394 -0.62 -1.15 17.40
CA SER A 394 -0.26 0.03 18.17
C SER A 394 0.84 0.83 17.44
N PRO A 395 1.00 2.13 17.75
CA PRO A 395 2.12 2.91 17.22
C PRO A 395 3.50 2.27 17.48
N ALA A 396 3.68 1.63 18.64
CA ALA A 396 4.93 0.96 18.99
C ALA A 396 5.21 -0.26 18.10
N GLU A 397 4.19 -1.07 17.77
CA GLU A 397 4.35 -2.21 16.84
C GLU A 397 4.65 -1.74 15.41
N VAL A 398 4.07 -0.61 14.98
CA VAL A 398 4.40 -0.02 13.67
C VAL A 398 5.84 0.49 13.65
N GLU A 399 6.31 1.12 14.72
CA GLU A 399 7.72 1.54 14.86
C GLU A 399 8.68 0.33 14.92
N GLU A 400 8.30 -0.75 15.59
CA GLU A 400 9.08 -1.99 15.63
C GLU A 400 9.23 -2.60 14.22
N LYS A 401 8.12 -2.75 13.50
CA LYS A 401 8.12 -3.16 12.09
C LYS A 401 9.00 -2.24 11.24
N ALA A 402 8.79 -0.92 11.34
CA ALA A 402 9.57 0.05 10.56
C ALA A 402 11.06 -0.01 10.90
N ARG A 403 11.42 -0.28 12.16
CA ARG A 403 12.82 -0.44 12.58
C ARG A 403 13.47 -1.62 11.88
N GLU A 404 12.80 -2.78 11.83
CA GLU A 404 13.32 -3.97 11.14
C GLU A 404 13.61 -3.69 9.66
N LEU A 405 12.77 -2.89 8.99
CA LEU A 405 12.91 -2.57 7.56
C LEU A 405 13.94 -1.47 7.28
N MET A 406 14.06 -0.49 8.18
CA MET A 406 14.82 0.74 7.90
C MET A 406 16.23 0.75 8.49
N VAL A 407 16.44 0.18 9.68
CA VAL A 407 17.75 0.20 10.36
C VAL A 407 18.87 -0.43 9.53
N PRO A 408 18.65 -1.56 8.83
CA PRO A 408 19.71 -2.18 8.02
C PRO A 408 20.28 -1.25 6.93
N LEU A 409 19.51 -0.25 6.47
CA LEU A 409 19.94 0.68 5.41
C LEU A 409 20.31 2.07 5.93
N LEU A 410 19.60 2.55 6.95
CA LEU A 410 19.68 3.95 7.40
C LEU A 410 20.41 4.11 8.74
N GLY A 411 20.66 3.02 9.45
CA GLY A 411 21.26 3.04 10.78
C GLY A 411 20.31 3.52 11.88
N ASP A 412 20.56 3.05 13.10
CA ASP A 412 19.66 3.25 14.25
C ASP A 412 19.42 4.73 14.58
N GLU A 413 20.45 5.56 14.53
CA GLU A 413 20.37 6.99 14.87
C GLU A 413 19.43 7.76 13.92
N ARG A 414 19.52 7.52 12.60
CA ARG A 414 18.66 8.20 11.62
C ARG A 414 17.22 7.74 11.76
N VAL A 415 17.02 6.43 11.96
CA VAL A 415 15.68 5.84 12.16
C VAL A 415 15.00 6.43 13.39
N ASN A 416 15.70 6.53 14.53
CA ASN A 416 15.13 7.14 15.74
C ASN A 416 14.73 8.60 15.50
N LYS A 417 15.58 9.40 14.85
CA LYS A 417 15.25 10.80 14.50
C LYS A 417 14.08 10.90 13.53
N LEU A 418 13.96 9.96 12.61
CA LEU A 418 12.82 9.90 11.69
C LEU A 418 11.53 9.59 12.47
N PHE A 419 11.53 8.62 13.37
CA PHE A 419 10.36 8.28 14.19
C PHE A 419 9.91 9.49 15.02
N ASP A 420 10.85 10.20 15.65
CA ASP A 420 10.57 11.45 16.38
C ASP A 420 9.93 12.51 15.47
N SER A 421 10.44 12.65 14.25
CA SER A 421 9.94 13.60 13.26
C SER A 421 8.54 13.22 12.78
N ILE A 422 8.25 11.93 12.56
CA ILE A 422 6.93 11.46 12.14
C ILE A 422 5.92 11.56 13.28
N ARG A 423 6.28 11.22 14.52
CA ARG A 423 5.41 11.39 15.70
C ARG A 423 4.96 12.85 15.86
N ASN A 424 5.85 13.79 15.55
CA ASN A 424 5.64 15.23 15.64
C ASN A 424 5.54 15.89 14.24
N LEU A 425 5.03 15.17 13.24
CA LEU A 425 5.06 15.60 11.84
C LEU A 425 4.46 17.00 11.64
N GLU A 426 3.42 17.35 12.37
CA GLU A 426 2.74 18.64 12.31
C GLU A 426 3.67 19.82 12.68
N ALA A 427 4.73 19.57 13.47
CA ALA A 427 5.74 20.56 13.85
C ALA A 427 6.88 20.70 12.83
N VAL A 428 6.97 19.80 11.85
CA VAL A 428 7.97 19.90 10.77
C VAL A 428 7.58 21.05 9.84
N SER A 429 8.38 22.11 9.83
CA SER A 429 8.11 23.30 9.01
C SER A 429 8.36 23.11 7.51
N ASP A 430 9.23 22.16 7.16
CA ASP A 430 9.70 21.92 5.80
C ASP A 430 10.09 20.44 5.66
N ILE A 431 9.32 19.69 4.86
CA ILE A 431 9.54 18.26 4.62
C ILE A 431 10.91 17.97 3.97
N SER A 432 11.48 18.89 3.19
CA SER A 432 12.79 18.69 2.56
C SER A 432 13.93 18.55 3.57
N LYS A 433 13.73 18.98 4.82
CA LYS A 433 14.68 18.80 5.93
C LYS A 433 14.80 17.35 6.40
N LEU A 434 13.84 16.48 6.05
CA LEU A 434 13.87 15.07 6.43
C LEU A 434 14.70 14.21 5.47
N ARG A 435 15.10 14.73 4.30
CA ARG A 435 15.91 14.01 3.30
C ARG A 435 17.13 13.28 3.88
N PRO A 436 17.98 13.90 4.72
CA PRO A 436 19.18 13.21 5.22
C PRO A 436 18.85 11.97 6.06
N LEU A 437 17.65 11.89 6.62
CA LEU A 437 17.18 10.74 7.41
C LEU A 437 16.73 9.56 6.52
N LEU A 438 16.44 9.82 5.24
CA LEU A 438 15.90 8.85 4.28
C LEU A 438 16.91 8.46 3.18
N MET A 439 18.09 9.09 3.17
CA MET A 439 19.21 8.71 2.30
C MET A 439 19.91 7.48 2.85
N LYS A 440 20.26 6.54 1.97
CA LYS A 440 21.09 5.38 2.32
C LYS A 440 22.45 5.83 2.88
N ILE A 441 22.97 5.14 3.89
CA ILE A 441 24.31 5.40 4.47
C ILE A 441 25.40 5.01 3.47
#